data_AF-A0A1F4X8D9-F1
#
_entry.id   AF-A0A1F4X8D9-F1
#
_cell.length_a   1.000
_cell.length_b   1.000
_cell.length_c   1.000
_cell.angle_alpha   90.00
_cell.angle_beta   90.00
_cell.angle_gamma   90.00
#
_symmetry.space_group_name_H-M   'P 1'
#
loop_
_entity.id
_entity.type
_entity.pdbx_description
1 polymer ?
#
loop_
_entity_poly.entity_id
_entity_poly.type
_entity_poly.pdbx_seq_one_letter_code
_entity_poly.pdbx_strand_id
1 'polypeptide(L)' 'MQGLACGIPCVVSGFRLQDELDGIVYLENLEPETIAKTIQRAVEEKLWVDVNKLKQSYSWETRVNEIENVYSFALKYRLL' A
#
# COMPACT_ATOMS: atom_id res chain seq x y z
N MET A 1 -5.02 0.96 -3.16
CA MET A 1 -4.16 2.16 -3.13
C MET A 1 -4.95 3.46 -3.17
N GLN A 2 -6.00 3.57 -3.97
CA GLN A 2 -6.80 4.79 -4.13
C GLN A 2 -7.47 5.24 -2.83
N GLY A 3 -8.05 4.32 -2.05
CA GLY A 3 -8.64 4.65 -0.74
C GLY A 3 -7.62 5.27 0.21
N LEU A 4 -6.45 4.66 0.34
CA LEU A 4 -5.35 5.17 1.17
C LEU A 4 -4.83 6.53 0.68
N ALA A 5 -4.78 6.75 -0.64
CA ALA A 5 -4.40 8.05 -1.21
C ALA A 5 -5.37 9.18 -0.83
N CYS A 6 -6.63 8.84 -0.53
CA CYS A 6 -7.62 9.77 0.00
C CYS A 6 -7.59 9.87 1.53
N GLY A 7 -6.61 9.27 2.20
CA GLY A 7 -6.51 9.23 3.66
C GLY A 7 -7.50 8.28 4.33
N ILE A 8 -8.11 7.35 3.57
CA ILE A 8 -9.11 6.42 4.08
C ILE A 8 -8.43 5.08 4.44
N PRO A 9 -8.46 4.66 5.72
CA PRO A 9 -7.96 3.34 6.12
C PRO A 9 -8.68 2.24 5.36
N CYS A 10 -7.95 1.19 5.01
CA CYS A 10 -8.45 0.12 4.16
C CYS A 10 -8.25 -1.25 4.84
N VAL A 11 -9.34 -2.00 4.94
CA VAL A 11 -9.29 -3.44 5.23
C VAL A 11 -9.14 -4.16 3.88
N VAL A 12 -8.07 -4.94 3.72
CA VAL A 12 -7.69 -5.54 2.43
C VAL A 12 -7.42 -7.04 2.57
N SER A 13 -7.57 -7.75 1.47
CA SER A 13 -7.17 -9.15 1.32
C SER A 13 -6.14 -9.30 0.20
N GLY A 14 -5.37 -10.38 0.23
CA GLY A 14 -4.37 -10.70 -0.79
C GLY A 14 -2.94 -10.35 -0.39
N PHE A 15 -2.17 -9.80 -1.31
CA PHE A 15 -0.73 -9.60 -1.15
C PHE A 15 -0.41 -8.50 -0.15
N ARG A 16 0.49 -8.81 0.79
CA ARG A 16 1.07 -7.81 1.68
C ARG A 16 2.03 -6.94 0.89
N LEU A 17 1.93 -5.63 1.12
CA LEU A 17 2.91 -4.69 0.61
C LEU A 17 4.23 -4.93 1.36
N GLN A 18 5.35 -4.75 0.66
CA GLN A 18 6.67 -4.87 1.29
C GLN A 18 6.91 -3.79 2.33
N ASP A 19 6.36 -2.60 2.11
CA ASP A 19 6.43 -1.49 3.06
C ASP A 19 5.23 -1.54 3.99
N GLU A 20 5.49 -1.39 5.29
CA GLU A 20 4.44 -1.16 6.28
C GLU A 20 3.83 0.22 6.05
N LEU A 21 2.60 0.24 5.55
CA LEU A 21 1.80 1.46 5.38
C LEU A 21 0.79 1.60 6.50
N ASP A 22 0.72 2.80 7.04
CA ASP A 22 -0.24 3.17 8.09
C ASP A 22 -1.67 3.15 7.53
N GLY A 23 -2.59 2.60 8.33
CA GLY A 23 -4.02 2.51 7.97
C GLY A 23 -4.38 1.37 7.02
N ILE A 24 -3.51 0.38 6.82
CA ILE A 24 -3.87 -0.89 6.17
C ILE A 24 -4.06 -1.98 7.23
N VAL A 25 -5.19 -2.70 7.13
CA VAL A 25 -5.42 -3.92 7.91
C VAL A 25 -5.60 -5.09 6.96
N TYR A 26 -4.78 -6.13 7.13
CA TYR A 26 -4.87 -7.35 6.33
C TYR A 26 -5.81 -8.35 6.97
N LEU A 27 -6.78 -8.84 6.19
CA LEU A 27 -7.68 -9.90 6.60
C LEU A 27 -6.93 -11.24 6.68
N GLU A 28 -7.20 -12.01 7.73
CA GLU A 28 -6.67 -13.37 7.92
C GLU A 28 -7.43 -14.39 7.06
N ASN A 29 -8.73 -14.17 6.86
CA ASN A 29 -9.60 -14.98 6.01
C ASN A 29 -10.76 -14.10 5.48
N LEU A 30 -11.52 -14.67 4.54
CA LEU A 30 -12.63 -13.98 3.87
C LEU A 30 -14.00 -14.31 4.45
N GLU A 31 -14.05 -14.92 5.64
CA GLU A 31 -15.34 -15.21 6.28
C GLU A 31 -16.06 -13.91 6.66
N PRO A 32 -17.39 -13.80 6.41
CA PRO A 32 -18.13 -12.57 6.64
C PRO A 32 -18.00 -12.02 8.06
N GLU A 33 -17.98 -12.89 9.06
CA GLU A 33 -17.83 -12.52 10.46
C GLU A 33 -16.46 -11.88 10.74
N THR A 34 -15.39 -12.44 10.16
CA THR A 34 -14.03 -11.89 10.27
C THR A 34 -13.94 -10.51 9.65
N ILE A 35 -14.54 -10.33 8.47
CA ILE A 35 -14.57 -9.05 7.78
C ILE A 35 -15.29 -8.00 8.64
N ALA A 36 -16.50 -8.33 9.12
CA ALA A 36 -17.30 -7.41 9.92
C ALA A 36 -16.58 -6.99 11.21
N LYS A 37 -16.03 -7.95 11.96
CA LYS A 37 -15.27 -7.69 13.19
C LYS A 37 -14.02 -6.83 12.92
N THR A 38 -13.32 -7.09 11.82
CA THR A 38 -12.11 -6.34 11.46
C THR A 38 -12.45 -4.89 11.11
N ILE A 39 -13.52 -4.66 10.35
CA ILE A 39 -14.00 -3.31 10.02
C ILE A 39 -14.41 -2.57 11.30
N GLN A 40 -15.17 -3.23 12.18
CA GLN A 40 -15.62 -2.63 13.43
C GLN A 40 -14.43 -2.20 14.29
N ARG A 41 -13.45 -3.09 14.47
CA ARG A 41 -12.20 -2.78 15.20
C ARG A 41 -11.45 -1.61 14.57
N ALA A 42 -11.30 -1.59 13.25
CA ALA A 42 -10.61 -0.50 12.55
C ALA A 42 -11.27 0.88 12.77
N VAL A 43 -12.60 0.90 12.88
CA VAL A 43 -13.36 2.12 13.19
C VAL A 43 -13.18 2.53 14.66
N GLU A 44 -13.26 1.58 15.59
CA GLU A 44 -13.11 1.81 17.03
C GLU A 44 -11.69 2.32 17.39
N GLU A 45 -10.66 1.74 16.76
CA GLU A 45 -9.25 2.10 16.93
C GLU A 45 -8.89 3.43 16.26
N LYS A 46 -9.78 4.02 15.45
CA LYS A 46 -9.55 5.25 14.69
C LYS A 46 -8.25 5.21 13.90
N LEU A 47 -8.08 4.15 13.10
CA LEU A 47 -6.91 4.01 12.24
C LEU A 47 -6.73 5.27 11.38
N TRP A 48 -5.47 5.67 11.21
CA TRP A 48 -5.09 6.83 10.44
C TRP A 48 -4.16 6.41 9.31
N VAL A 49 -4.15 7.19 8.22
CA VAL A 49 -3.30 6.95 7.06
C VAL A 49 -2.30 8.10 6.93
N ASP A 50 -1.02 7.77 6.83
CA ASP A 50 0.02 8.74 6.46
C ASP A 50 0.03 8.95 4.94
N VAL A 51 -0.73 9.94 4.48
CA VAL A 51 -0.80 10.29 3.06
C VAL A 51 0.54 10.81 2.53
N ASN A 52 1.38 11.42 3.38
CA ASN A 52 2.68 11.92 2.95
C ASN A 52 3.64 10.77 2.67
N LYS A 53 3.70 9.78 3.58
CA LYS A 53 4.45 8.54 3.37
C LYS A 53 3.96 7.81 2.12
N LEU A 54 2.64 7.71 1.93
CA LEU A 54 2.07 7.09 0.74
C LEU A 54 2.50 7.80 -0.55
N LYS A 55 2.48 9.13 -0.56
CA LYS A 55 2.91 9.93 -1.72
C LYS A 55 4.40 9.74 -2.01
N GLN A 56 5.25 9.72 -0.98
CA GLN A 56 6.69 9.54 -1.16
C GLN A 56 7.04 8.15 -1.71
N SER A 57 6.35 7.10 -1.26
CA SER A 57 6.68 5.72 -1.66
C SER A 57 5.93 5.22 -2.90
N TYR A 58 4.74 5.76 -3.18
CA TYR A 58 3.85 5.21 -4.22
C TYR A 58 3.36 6.23 -5.25
N SER A 59 3.91 7.44 -5.31
CA SER A 59 3.59 8.38 -6.38
C SER A 59 4.06 7.89 -7.75
N TRP A 60 3.44 8.42 -8.80
CA TRP A 60 3.89 8.21 -10.17
C TRP A 60 5.32 8.70 -10.40
N GLU A 61 5.73 9.79 -9.74
CA GLU A 61 7.09 10.30 -9.80
C GLU A 61 8.09 9.27 -9.24
N THR A 62 7.81 8.71 -8.07
CA THR A 62 8.63 7.64 -7.47
C THR A 62 8.70 6.42 -8.40
N ARG A 63 7.57 6.01 -8.99
CA ARG A 63 7.53 4.86 -9.91
C ARG A 63 8.29 5.09 -11.20
N VAL A 64 8.23 6.28 -11.77
CA VAL A 64 9.04 6.64 -12.95
C VAL A 64 10.52 6.57 -12.60
N ASN A 65 10.94 7.12 -11.46
CA ASN A 65 12.35 7.06 -11.03
C ASN A 65 12.85 5.62 -10.83
N GLU A 66 12.03 4.74 -10.25
CA GLU A 66 12.35 3.32 -10.12
C GLU A 66 12.55 2.65 -11.50
N ILE A 67 11.68 2.95 -12.45
CA ILE A 67 11.77 2.42 -13.82
C ILE A 67 13.04 2.93 -14.51
N GLU A 68 13.35 4.22 -14.40
CA GLU A 68 14.58 4.81 -14.95
C GLU A 68 15.84 4.16 -14.37
N ASN A 69 15.83 3.82 -13.08
CA ASN A 69 16.93 3.08 -12.45
C ASN A 69 17.12 1.69 -13.05
N VAL A 70 16.02 0.99 -13.36
CA VAL A 70 16.06 -0.32 -14.04
C VAL A 70 16.62 -0.19 -15.45
N TYR A 71 16.17 0.80 -16.23
CA TYR A 71 16.71 1.05 -17.57
C TYR A 71 18.19 1.41 -17.53
N SER A 72 18.58 2.31 -16.63
CA SER A 72 19.97 2.72 -16.43
C SER A 72 20.86 1.53 -16.06
N PHE A 73 20.37 0.65 -15.20
CA PHE A 73 21.04 -0.59 -14.86
C PHE A 73 21.20 -1.50 -16.08
N ALA A 74 20.13 -1.74 -16.83
CA ALA A 74 20.15 -2.60 -18.00
C ALA A 74 21.11 -2.10 -19.10
N LEU A 75 21.11 -0.78 -19.35
CA LEU A 75 22.05 -0.12 -20.26
C LEU A 75 23.51 -0.28 -19.80
N LYS A 76 23.78 -0.06 -18.50
CA LYS A 76 25.13 -0.21 -17.93
C LYS A 76 25.70 -1.60 -18.14
N TYR A 77 24.88 -2.64 -18.02
CA TYR A 77 25.31 -4.04 -18.14
C TYR A 77 25.02 -4.65 -19.53
N ARG A 78 24.60 -3.85 -20.51
CA ARG A 78 24.28 -4.30 -21.89
C ARG A 78 23.28 -5.46 -21.92
N LEU A 79 22.28 -5.40 -21.05
CA LEU A 79 21.16 -6.33 -21.01
C LEU A 79 20.03 -5.91 -21.97
N LEU A 80 20.15 -4.72 -22.55
CA LEU A 80 19.31 -4.14 -23.59
C LEU A 80 20.19 -3.64 -24.74
#